data_AF-A0AAD7KC65-F1
#
_entry.id   AF-A0AAD7KC65-F1
#
_cell.length_a   1.000
_cell.length_b   1.000
_cell.length_c   1.000
_cell.angle_alpha   90.00
_cell.angle_beta   90.00
_cell.angle_gamma   90.00
#
_symmetry.space_group_name_H-M   'P 1'
#
loop_
_entity.id
_entity.type
_entity.pdbx_description
1 polymer ?
#
loop_
_entity_poly.entity_id
_entity_poly.type
_entity_poly.pdbx_seq_one_letter_code
_entity_poly.pdbx_strand_id
1 'polypeptide(L)'
;MANALVHTLAGLLMQNSLLSLEIVPGNIEAYLVEPPSPGQPSREFPFLLMDGHLGVPQKILYHLYPLALELLNTESREDQHDASCVILLANPAHQTAMNTRKRLIQSGALSAHAELNFSAMLLGSSRSASKESILWAHRRWIFSVLYSRTIPYFKASSPGWVCSSEDPEIPPDMIEKESELISRCCETYPRNYHAWSHYHFVVQCIHTSLRSSHPADSPYLPLFAVEFLKLRRWIGSHVSDHSAVHHSCSIISLLQSSELPQYQPVLGPLVDGHFEHALGLVASFPSHESLWMYLRATITLSPANANTLASKAISRTTALDGPLRQKFVSWVKFTGIS
;
A
#
# COMPACT_ATOMS: atom_id res chain seq x y z
N MET A 1 -11.82 35.91 -5.81
CA MET A 1 -12.64 34.92 -5.09
C MET A 1 -12.28 33.49 -5.49
N ALA A 2 -12.23 33.14 -6.78
CA ALA A 2 -11.91 31.77 -7.19
C ALA A 2 -10.48 31.30 -6.84
N ASN A 3 -9.45 32.15 -6.96
CA ASN A 3 -8.10 31.81 -6.47
C ASN A 3 -8.07 31.59 -4.95
N ALA A 4 -8.86 32.37 -4.19
CA ALA A 4 -8.97 32.18 -2.73
C ALA A 4 -9.55 30.80 -2.37
N LEU A 5 -10.40 30.23 -3.22
CA LEU A 5 -10.90 28.85 -3.04
C LEU A 5 -9.83 27.79 -3.29
N VAL A 6 -8.84 28.05 -4.17
CA VAL A 6 -7.68 27.16 -4.35
C VAL A 6 -6.88 27.10 -3.05
N HIS A 7 -6.54 28.25 -2.47
CA HIS A 7 -5.84 28.35 -1.18
C HIS A 7 -6.65 27.74 -0.04
N THR A 8 -7.97 27.98 -0.01
CA THR A 8 -8.86 27.40 1.01
C THR A 8 -8.86 25.88 0.94
N LEU A 9 -9.04 25.31 -0.25
CA LEU A 9 -9.03 23.85 -0.43
C LEU A 9 -7.67 23.25 -0.09
N ALA A 10 -6.57 23.86 -0.53
CA ALA A 10 -5.23 23.41 -0.19
C ALA A 10 -4.99 23.43 1.32
N GLY A 11 -5.42 24.50 2.00
CA GLY A 11 -5.38 24.63 3.45
C GLY A 11 -6.12 23.49 4.15
N LEU A 12 -7.32 23.14 3.70
CA LEU A 12 -8.10 22.01 4.23
C LEU A 12 -7.40 20.66 4.00
N LEU A 13 -6.85 20.43 2.81
CA LEU A 13 -6.18 19.18 2.44
C LEU A 13 -4.89 18.92 3.23
N MET A 14 -4.26 19.99 3.73
CA MET A 14 -3.00 19.91 4.49
C MET A 14 -3.22 19.89 6.02
N GLN A 15 -4.47 19.87 6.50
CA GLN A 15 -4.77 19.78 7.93
C GLN A 15 -4.45 18.38 8.48
N ASN A 16 -3.68 18.33 9.57
CA ASN A 16 -3.38 17.07 10.27
C ASN A 16 -4.62 16.42 10.92
N SER A 17 -5.70 17.19 11.14
CA SER A 17 -6.96 16.69 11.71
C SER A 17 -7.89 16.05 10.68
N LEU A 18 -7.53 16.05 9.39
CA LEU A 18 -8.35 15.46 8.34
C LEU A 18 -8.27 13.93 8.41
N LEU A 19 -9.44 13.27 8.56
CA LEU A 19 -9.58 11.83 8.71
C LEU A 19 -9.87 11.12 7.39
N SER A 20 -10.67 11.73 6.51
CA SER A 20 -10.91 11.21 5.16
C SER A 20 -11.23 12.31 4.16
N LEU A 21 -11.12 11.93 2.88
CA LEU A 21 -11.33 12.80 1.73
C LEU A 21 -12.18 12.06 0.69
N GLU A 22 -13.21 12.71 0.17
CA GLU A 22 -14.05 12.18 -0.89
C GLU A 22 -14.33 13.26 -1.95
N ILE A 23 -14.31 12.87 -3.22
CA ILE A 23 -14.82 13.71 -4.31
C ILE A 23 -16.29 13.35 -4.51
N VAL A 24 -17.19 14.23 -4.06
CA VAL A 24 -18.64 13.98 -4.11
C VAL A 24 -19.23 14.38 -5.48
N PRO A 25 -20.20 13.62 -6.01
CA PRO A 25 -20.73 13.88 -7.35
C PRO A 25 -21.49 15.21 -7.43
N GLY A 26 -21.48 15.84 -8.61
CA GLY A 26 -22.31 17.00 -8.89
C GLY A 26 -21.75 18.35 -8.42
N ASN A 27 -22.65 19.28 -8.13
CA ASN A 27 -22.34 20.67 -7.78
C ASN A 27 -22.78 20.99 -6.36
N ILE A 28 -22.37 22.14 -5.83
CA ILE A 28 -22.69 22.58 -4.48
C ILE A 28 -24.20 22.66 -4.21
N GLU A 29 -25.05 22.99 -5.19
CA GLU A 29 -26.48 23.20 -4.95
C GLU A 29 -27.21 21.95 -4.43
N ALA A 30 -26.68 20.75 -4.71
CA ALA A 30 -27.23 19.51 -4.20
C ALA A 30 -26.97 19.30 -2.69
N TYR A 31 -26.07 20.09 -2.10
CA TYR A 31 -25.60 19.95 -0.72
C TYR A 31 -25.88 21.18 0.15
N LEU A 32 -26.49 22.22 -0.41
CA LEU A 32 -26.90 23.40 0.36
C LEU A 32 -28.08 23.04 1.29
N VAL A 33 -27.95 23.37 2.56
CA VAL A 33 -29.01 23.19 3.57
C VAL A 33 -29.51 24.56 4.01
N GLU A 34 -30.83 24.74 4.04
CA GLU A 34 -31.48 25.94 4.57
C GLU A 34 -32.29 25.60 5.84
N PRO A 35 -32.04 26.26 6.99
CA PRO A 35 -31.06 27.32 7.22
C PRO A 35 -29.60 26.81 7.30
N PRO A 36 -28.60 27.66 7.00
CA PRO A 36 -27.19 27.28 7.05
C PRO A 36 -26.76 26.96 8.48
N SER A 37 -26.13 25.81 8.68
CA SER A 37 -25.48 25.42 9.95
C SER A 37 -23.96 25.48 9.82
N PRO A 38 -23.21 25.67 10.93
CA PRO A 38 -21.75 25.71 10.90
C PRO A 38 -21.16 24.42 10.30
N GLY A 39 -20.20 24.56 9.37
CA GLY A 39 -19.57 23.42 8.67
C GLY A 39 -20.30 22.93 7.42
N GLN A 40 -21.49 23.45 7.13
CA GLN A 40 -22.19 23.18 5.87
C GLN A 40 -21.66 24.02 4.71
N PRO A 41 -21.76 23.53 3.47
CA PRO A 41 -21.30 24.26 2.30
C PRO A 41 -22.11 25.54 2.09
N SER A 42 -21.43 26.59 1.61
CA SER A 42 -22.01 27.87 1.23
C SER A 42 -21.37 28.36 -0.07
N ARG A 43 -21.90 29.44 -0.66
CA ARG A 43 -21.30 30.02 -1.88
C ARG A 43 -19.86 30.49 -1.68
N GLU A 44 -19.48 30.84 -0.45
CA GLU A 44 -18.13 31.30 -0.08
C GLU A 44 -17.23 30.14 0.40
N PHE A 45 -17.83 29.03 0.84
CA PHE A 45 -17.14 27.82 1.28
C PHE A 45 -17.82 26.58 0.64
N PRO A 46 -17.45 26.19 -0.59
CA PRO A 46 -18.16 25.18 -1.35
C PRO A 46 -17.77 23.74 -1.02
N PHE A 47 -17.23 23.51 0.18
CA PHE A 47 -16.73 22.20 0.62
C PHE A 47 -17.60 21.67 1.76
N LEU A 48 -17.72 20.35 1.86
CA LEU A 48 -18.42 19.69 2.97
C LEU A 48 -17.36 19.29 3.99
N LEU A 49 -17.40 19.83 5.21
CA LEU A 49 -16.47 19.46 6.27
C LEU A 49 -17.25 19.09 7.53
N MET A 50 -17.30 17.80 7.83
CA MET A 50 -18.04 17.25 8.98
C MET A 50 -17.16 16.26 9.72
N ASP A 51 -16.96 16.47 11.02
CA ASP A 51 -16.22 15.55 11.91
C ASP A 51 -14.84 15.11 11.38
N GLY A 52 -14.13 16.00 10.69
CA GLY A 52 -12.83 15.71 10.09
C GLY A 52 -12.88 14.99 8.74
N HIS A 53 -14.06 14.85 8.14
CA HIS A 53 -14.25 14.29 6.80
C HIS A 53 -14.51 15.41 5.78
N LEU A 54 -13.69 15.47 4.72
CA LEU A 54 -13.80 16.49 3.67
C LEU A 54 -14.42 15.91 2.41
N GLY A 55 -15.58 16.43 2.02
CA GLY A 55 -16.22 16.23 0.74
C GLY A 55 -15.96 17.41 -0.20
N VAL A 56 -15.41 17.13 -1.38
CA VAL A 56 -15.13 18.14 -2.42
C VAL A 56 -16.05 17.91 -3.62
N PRO A 57 -17.00 18.81 -3.91
CA PRO A 57 -17.88 18.63 -5.07
C PRO A 57 -17.11 18.59 -6.39
N GLN A 58 -17.37 17.59 -7.21
CA GLN A 58 -16.62 17.32 -8.44
C GLN A 58 -16.60 18.51 -9.41
N LYS A 59 -17.74 19.21 -9.59
CA LYS A 59 -17.78 20.38 -10.48
C LYS A 59 -16.95 21.55 -9.94
N ILE A 60 -16.90 21.73 -8.62
CA ILE A 60 -16.05 22.75 -7.99
C ILE A 60 -14.59 22.39 -8.17
N LEU A 61 -14.20 21.14 -7.91
CA LEU A 61 -12.82 20.68 -8.10
C LEU A 61 -12.33 20.92 -9.54
N TYR A 62 -13.13 20.58 -10.54
CA TYR A 62 -12.78 20.80 -11.95
C TYR A 62 -12.82 22.26 -12.38
N HIS A 63 -13.63 23.10 -11.71
CA HIS A 63 -13.58 24.55 -11.91
C HIS A 63 -12.29 25.16 -11.32
N LEU A 64 -11.83 24.66 -10.17
CA LEU A 64 -10.59 25.11 -9.52
C LEU A 64 -9.32 24.61 -10.23
N TYR A 65 -9.39 23.49 -10.93
CA TYR A 65 -8.24 22.89 -11.63
C TYR A 65 -7.50 23.84 -12.60
N PRO A 66 -8.14 24.52 -13.57
CA PRO A 66 -7.45 25.46 -14.46
C PRO A 66 -6.85 26.65 -13.72
N LEU A 67 -7.51 27.15 -12.66
CA LEU A 67 -6.98 28.24 -11.83
C LEU A 67 -5.73 27.81 -11.07
N ALA A 68 -5.74 26.59 -10.54
CA ALA A 68 -4.56 26.01 -9.92
C ALA A 68 -3.41 25.85 -10.94
N LEU A 69 -3.69 25.50 -12.20
CA LEU A 69 -2.64 25.46 -13.24
C LEU A 69 -2.00 26.83 -13.49
N GLU A 70 -2.78 27.91 -13.49
CA GLU A 70 -2.25 29.27 -13.58
C GLU A 70 -1.36 29.62 -12.38
N LEU A 71 -1.82 29.32 -11.17
CA LEU A 71 -1.09 29.55 -9.92
C LEU A 71 0.21 28.73 -9.84
N LEU A 72 0.22 27.50 -10.35
CA LEU A 72 1.41 26.64 -10.37
C LEU A 72 2.57 27.23 -11.21
N ASN A 73 2.25 28.05 -12.22
CA ASN A 73 3.23 28.68 -13.10
C ASN A 73 3.79 30.00 -12.56
N THR A 74 3.31 30.45 -11.40
CA THR A 74 3.84 31.65 -10.75
C THR A 74 5.17 31.35 -10.06
N GLU A 75 5.92 32.41 -9.71
CA GLU A 75 7.14 32.32 -8.89
C GLU A 75 6.82 32.22 -7.38
N SER A 76 5.55 32.32 -6.99
CA SER A 76 5.13 32.25 -5.59
C SER A 76 5.18 30.80 -5.10
N ARG A 77 5.98 30.55 -4.05
CA ARG A 77 6.08 29.23 -3.43
C ARG A 77 4.77 28.80 -2.75
N GLU A 78 4.03 29.76 -2.20
CA GLU A 78 2.72 29.54 -1.59
C GLU A 78 1.70 29.13 -2.66
N ASP A 79 1.65 29.85 -3.78
CA ASP A 79 0.78 29.52 -4.90
C ASP A 79 1.13 28.15 -5.48
N GLN A 80 2.41 27.86 -5.67
CA GLN A 80 2.88 26.55 -6.13
C GLN A 80 2.52 25.42 -5.17
N HIS A 81 2.64 25.65 -3.86
CA HIS A 81 2.25 24.70 -2.83
C HIS A 81 0.75 24.40 -2.93
N ASP A 82 -0.09 25.43 -2.89
CA ASP A 82 -1.54 25.28 -2.84
C ASP A 82 -2.12 24.76 -4.14
N ALA A 83 -1.66 25.29 -5.27
CA ALA A 83 -2.02 24.82 -6.59
C ALA A 83 -1.73 23.32 -6.76
N SER A 84 -0.54 22.87 -6.32
CA SER A 84 -0.16 21.46 -6.45
C SER A 84 -1.05 20.52 -5.63
N CYS A 85 -1.59 20.95 -4.48
CA CYS A 85 -2.58 20.18 -3.71
C CYS A 85 -3.86 19.95 -4.54
N VAL A 86 -4.43 21.02 -5.08
CA VAL A 86 -5.69 20.97 -5.84
C VAL A 86 -5.53 20.20 -7.15
N ILE A 87 -4.41 20.41 -7.85
CA ILE A 87 -4.10 19.69 -9.09
C ILE A 87 -4.00 18.19 -8.83
N LEU A 88 -3.32 17.75 -7.77
CA LEU A 88 -3.15 16.32 -7.48
C LEU A 88 -4.43 15.66 -6.96
N LEU A 89 -5.33 16.41 -6.32
CA LEU A 89 -6.66 15.89 -6.00
C LEU A 89 -7.48 15.63 -7.26
N ALA A 90 -7.46 16.54 -8.22
CA ALA A 90 -8.20 16.41 -9.48
C ALA A 90 -7.55 15.41 -10.45
N ASN A 91 -6.22 15.40 -10.51
CA ASN A 91 -5.40 14.57 -11.40
C ASN A 91 -4.21 14.00 -10.61
N PRO A 92 -4.39 12.84 -9.95
CA PRO A 92 -3.34 12.22 -9.15
C PRO A 92 -2.11 11.76 -9.96
N ALA A 93 -2.24 11.70 -11.30
CA ALA A 93 -1.16 11.38 -12.23
C ALA A 93 -0.36 12.61 -12.72
N HIS A 94 -0.60 13.81 -12.16
CA HIS A 94 0.01 15.05 -12.66
C HIS A 94 1.48 15.20 -12.24
N GLN A 95 2.41 14.77 -13.11
CA GLN A 95 3.85 14.76 -12.82
C GLN A 95 4.45 16.14 -12.49
N THR A 96 4.06 17.21 -13.19
CA THR A 96 4.61 18.55 -12.92
C THR A 96 4.29 19.03 -11.50
N ALA A 97 3.03 18.94 -11.07
CA ALA A 97 2.62 19.26 -9.70
C ALA A 97 3.37 18.40 -8.67
N MET A 98 3.52 17.10 -8.92
CA MET A 98 4.28 16.21 -8.04
C MET A 98 5.76 16.61 -7.93
N ASN A 99 6.40 16.95 -9.05
CA ASN A 99 7.78 17.44 -9.06
C ASN A 99 7.92 18.82 -8.39
N THR A 100 6.90 19.68 -8.50
CA THR A 100 6.84 20.93 -7.71
C THR A 100 6.87 20.63 -6.22
N ARG A 101 6.08 19.67 -5.74
CA ARG A 101 6.09 19.27 -4.31
C ARG A 101 7.42 18.69 -3.88
N LYS A 102 8.08 17.88 -4.72
CA LYS A 102 9.45 17.41 -4.45
C LYS A 102 10.44 18.57 -4.28
N ARG A 103 10.40 19.58 -5.16
CA ARG A 103 11.24 20.79 -5.05
C ARG A 103 10.93 21.57 -3.79
N LEU A 104 9.65 21.73 -3.43
CA LEU A 104 9.25 22.41 -2.19
C LEU A 104 9.80 21.69 -0.96
N ILE A 105 9.72 20.35 -0.91
CA ILE A 105 10.31 19.54 0.16
C ILE A 105 11.83 19.71 0.23
N GLN A 106 12.52 19.60 -0.91
CA GLN A 106 13.98 19.76 -0.98
C GLN A 106 14.45 21.15 -0.55
N SER A 107 13.64 22.18 -0.80
CA SER A 107 13.92 23.56 -0.37
C SER A 107 13.55 23.86 1.09
N GLY A 108 12.93 22.90 1.79
CA GLY A 108 12.40 23.09 3.15
C GLY A 108 11.09 23.87 3.23
N ALA A 109 10.50 24.24 2.09
CA ALA A 109 9.23 24.97 2.03
C ALA A 109 7.99 24.09 2.28
N LEU A 110 8.13 22.76 2.21
CA LEU A 110 7.08 21.78 2.51
C LEU A 110 7.64 20.68 3.41
N SER A 111 6.97 20.39 4.51
CA SER A 111 7.33 19.28 5.39
C SER A 111 7.10 17.94 4.70
N ALA A 112 8.14 17.10 4.64
CA ALA A 112 8.02 15.73 4.14
C ALA A 112 7.03 14.87 4.97
N HIS A 113 6.92 15.11 6.28
CA HIS A 113 5.90 14.45 7.10
C HIS A 113 4.48 14.88 6.73
N ALA A 114 4.26 16.18 6.48
CA ALA A 114 2.97 16.67 6.01
C ALA A 114 2.62 16.07 4.63
N GLU A 115 3.62 15.89 3.77
CA GLU A 115 3.43 15.24 2.47
C GLU A 115 3.08 13.75 2.58
N LEU A 116 3.60 13.02 3.58
CA LEU A 116 3.15 11.65 3.84
C LEU A 116 1.66 11.60 4.20
N ASN A 117 1.16 12.55 5.00
CA ASN A 117 -0.26 12.62 5.34
C ASN A 117 -1.10 12.95 4.11
N PHE A 118 -0.71 13.98 3.35
CA PHE A 118 -1.41 14.38 2.13
C PHE A 118 -1.47 13.25 1.09
N SER A 119 -0.34 12.59 0.82
CA SER A 119 -0.32 11.47 -0.13
C SER A 119 -1.14 10.26 0.35
N ALA A 120 -1.26 10.03 1.65
CA ALA A 120 -2.15 9.00 2.20
C ALA A 120 -3.63 9.35 1.97
N MET A 121 -4.01 10.62 2.15
CA MET A 121 -5.36 11.11 1.86
C MET A 121 -5.69 10.97 0.37
N LEU A 122 -4.77 11.33 -0.53
CA LEU A 122 -4.97 11.13 -1.96
C LEU A 122 -5.17 9.66 -2.31
N LEU A 123 -4.28 8.78 -1.87
CA LEU A 123 -4.37 7.33 -2.14
C LEU A 123 -5.67 6.71 -1.59
N GLY A 124 -6.12 7.17 -0.42
CA GLY A 124 -7.36 6.74 0.22
C GLY A 124 -8.64 7.34 -0.37
N SER A 125 -8.55 8.44 -1.14
CA SER A 125 -9.72 9.22 -1.57
C SER A 125 -10.57 8.54 -2.64
N SER A 126 -9.97 7.72 -3.50
CA SER A 126 -10.66 7.15 -4.65
C SER A 126 -9.95 5.94 -5.23
N ARG A 127 -10.73 5.11 -5.93
CA ARG A 127 -10.21 3.97 -6.73
C ARG A 127 -9.25 4.42 -7.83
N SER A 128 -9.43 5.61 -8.40
CA SER A 128 -8.52 6.14 -9.41
C SER A 128 -7.17 6.49 -8.81
N ALA A 129 -7.15 7.22 -7.69
CA ALA A 129 -5.90 7.58 -7.03
C ALA A 129 -5.15 6.36 -6.47
N SER A 130 -5.87 5.39 -5.88
CA SER A 130 -5.23 4.23 -5.24
C SER A 130 -4.44 3.33 -6.20
N LYS A 131 -4.73 3.39 -7.51
CA LYS A 131 -4.02 2.64 -8.56
C LYS A 131 -2.95 3.47 -9.29
N GLU A 132 -2.72 4.73 -8.93
CA GLU A 132 -1.72 5.55 -9.61
C GLU A 132 -0.30 5.20 -9.16
N SER A 133 0.47 4.58 -10.05
CA SER A 133 1.84 4.13 -9.78
C SER A 133 2.76 5.27 -9.32
N ILE A 134 2.57 6.48 -9.85
CA ILE A 134 3.42 7.62 -9.54
C ILE A 134 3.18 8.16 -8.11
N LEU A 135 1.98 8.03 -7.55
CA LEU A 135 1.71 8.41 -6.16
C LEU A 135 2.44 7.48 -5.19
N TRP A 136 2.40 6.17 -5.45
CA TRP A 136 3.17 5.19 -4.67
C TRP A 136 4.68 5.39 -4.81
N ALA A 137 5.16 5.74 -6.00
CA ALA A 137 6.57 6.08 -6.21
C ALA A 137 6.97 7.36 -5.45
N HIS A 138 6.12 8.39 -5.45
CA HIS A 138 6.31 9.60 -4.67
C HIS A 138 6.32 9.31 -3.17
N ARG A 139 5.39 8.48 -2.69
CA ARG A 139 5.35 8.04 -1.29
C ARG A 139 6.65 7.37 -0.84
N ARG A 140 7.17 6.42 -1.63
CA ARG A 140 8.48 5.78 -1.38
C ARG A 140 9.63 6.78 -1.37
N TRP A 141 9.63 7.74 -2.29
CA TRP A 141 10.62 8.82 -2.31
C TRP A 141 10.58 9.66 -1.02
N ILE A 142 9.38 9.96 -0.48
CA ILE A 142 9.27 10.70 0.78
C ILE A 142 9.85 9.89 1.95
N PHE A 143 9.58 8.58 2.02
CA PHE A 143 10.21 7.71 3.02
C PHE A 143 11.74 7.73 2.93
N SER A 144 12.30 7.72 1.71
CA SER A 144 13.74 7.87 1.52
C SER A 144 14.25 9.25 1.98
N VAL A 145 13.52 10.33 1.71
CA VAL A 145 13.90 11.67 2.19
C VAL A 145 13.91 11.74 3.72
N LEU A 146 12.98 11.07 4.38
CA LEU A 146 12.84 11.12 5.84
C LEU A 146 13.78 10.18 6.59
N TYR A 147 14.03 8.98 6.05
CA TYR A 147 14.62 7.88 6.82
C TYR A 147 15.80 7.17 6.13
N SER A 148 16.23 7.59 4.94
CA SER A 148 17.48 7.08 4.36
C SER A 148 18.69 7.83 4.93
N ARG A 149 19.80 7.10 5.11
CA ARG A 149 21.08 7.65 5.60
C ARG A 149 21.84 8.44 4.51
N THR A 150 21.46 8.27 3.24
CA THR A 150 22.04 8.94 2.07
C THR A 150 20.93 9.58 1.22
N ILE A 151 21.26 10.65 0.49
CA ILE A 151 20.31 11.36 -0.38
C ILE A 151 19.83 10.40 -1.50
N PRO A 152 18.53 10.30 -1.80
CA PRO A 152 18.03 9.25 -2.69
C PRO A 152 18.47 9.50 -4.14
N TYR A 153 19.38 8.68 -4.68
CA TYR A 153 19.51 8.50 -6.11
C TYR A 153 18.55 7.37 -6.52
N PHE A 154 17.61 7.68 -7.41
CA PHE A 154 16.55 6.75 -7.82
C PHE A 154 17.16 5.51 -8.49
N LYS A 155 17.28 4.39 -7.78
CA LYS A 155 17.49 3.09 -8.40
C LYS A 155 16.13 2.50 -8.71
N ALA A 156 15.91 2.16 -9.99
CA ALA A 156 14.74 1.39 -10.39
C ALA A 156 14.73 0.10 -9.58
N SER A 157 13.61 -0.15 -8.88
CA SER A 157 13.37 -1.36 -8.10
C SER A 157 13.78 -2.58 -8.92
N SER A 158 14.84 -3.28 -8.49
CA SER A 158 15.24 -4.53 -9.12
C SER A 158 14.12 -5.56 -8.92
N PRO A 159 13.83 -6.44 -9.90
CA PRO A 159 12.71 -7.39 -9.82
C PRO A 159 12.92 -8.56 -8.82
N GLY A 160 13.72 -8.38 -7.78
CA GLY A 160 14.03 -9.41 -6.79
C GLY A 160 14.26 -8.82 -5.41
N TRP A 161 14.29 -9.70 -4.40
CA TRP A 161 14.62 -9.41 -2.99
C TRP A 161 16.08 -8.97 -2.80
N VAL A 162 16.58 -8.04 -3.60
CA VAL A 162 17.92 -7.49 -3.42
C VAL A 162 17.80 -6.35 -2.42
N CYS A 163 18.06 -6.67 -1.15
CA CYS A 163 18.21 -5.67 -0.11
C CYS A 163 19.33 -4.71 -0.50
N SER A 164 19.01 -3.44 -0.70
CA SER A 164 20.04 -2.42 -0.78
C SER A 164 20.41 -2.04 0.65
N SER A 165 21.69 -1.83 0.93
CA SER A 165 22.13 -1.24 2.22
C SER A 165 21.65 0.22 2.41
N GLU A 166 20.80 0.72 1.51
CA GLU A 166 20.34 2.11 1.39
C GLU A 166 18.82 2.22 1.64
N ASP A 167 18.15 1.11 1.98
CA ASP A 167 16.71 1.11 2.27
C ASP A 167 16.42 1.97 3.52
N PRO A 168 15.33 2.77 3.52
CA PRO A 168 15.02 3.68 4.61
C PRO A 168 14.71 2.95 5.93
N GLU A 169 15.21 3.47 7.04
CA GLU A 169 14.96 2.95 8.39
C GLU A 169 13.64 3.52 8.93
N ILE A 170 12.52 3.02 8.38
CA ILE A 170 11.18 3.53 8.69
C ILE A 170 10.78 3.15 10.13
N PRO A 171 10.34 4.12 10.97
CA PRO A 171 9.88 3.85 12.32
C PRO A 171 8.71 2.84 12.40
N PRO A 172 8.62 2.00 13.45
CA PRO A 172 7.53 1.03 13.62
C PRO A 172 6.12 1.61 13.54
N ASP A 173 5.86 2.77 14.17
CA ASP A 173 4.54 3.41 14.13
C ASP A 173 4.14 3.88 12.73
N MET A 174 5.13 4.24 11.91
CA MET A 174 4.92 4.62 10.52
C MET A 174 4.65 3.40 9.65
N ILE A 175 5.31 2.27 9.91
CA ILE A 175 5.03 1.00 9.22
C ILE A 175 3.61 0.52 9.51
N GLU A 176 3.12 0.66 10.75
CA GLU A 176 1.74 0.33 11.09
C GLU A 176 0.73 1.16 10.28
N LYS A 177 0.96 2.48 10.18
CA LYS A 177 0.16 3.38 9.33
C LYS A 177 0.23 2.97 7.85
N GLU A 178 1.40 2.55 7.36
CA GLU A 178 1.55 2.05 5.99
C GLU A 178 0.74 0.76 5.77
N SER A 179 0.79 -0.18 6.70
CA SER A 179 0.01 -1.42 6.66
C SER A 179 -1.49 -1.16 6.55
N GLU A 180 -2.00 -0.20 7.33
CA GLU A 180 -3.41 0.21 7.28
C GLU A 180 -3.78 0.87 5.94
N LEU A 181 -2.93 1.77 5.44
CA LEU A 181 -3.14 2.43 4.15
C LEU A 181 -3.16 1.41 2.99
N ILE A 182 -2.20 0.48 2.98
CA ILE A 182 -2.11 -0.58 1.98
C ILE A 182 -3.37 -1.42 2.00
N SER A 183 -3.78 -1.89 3.19
CA SER A 183 -4.99 -2.71 3.36
C SER A 183 -6.21 -1.99 2.81
N ARG A 184 -6.44 -0.73 3.21
CA ARG A 184 -7.54 0.11 2.70
C ARG A 184 -7.50 0.27 1.18
N CYS A 185 -6.32 0.53 0.61
CA CYS A 185 -6.14 0.67 -0.83
C CYS A 185 -6.41 -0.64 -1.61
N CYS A 186 -6.12 -1.80 -1.01
CA CYS A 186 -6.43 -3.11 -1.55
C CYS A 186 -7.93 -3.46 -1.43
N GLU A 187 -8.62 -2.98 -0.39
CA GLU A 187 -10.09 -3.07 -0.28
C GLU A 187 -10.79 -2.20 -1.34
N THR A 188 -10.34 -0.95 -1.51
CA THR A 188 -10.88 -0.01 -2.49
C THR A 188 -10.67 -0.48 -3.94
N TYR A 189 -9.53 -1.12 -4.22
CA TYR A 189 -9.21 -1.65 -5.54
C TYR A 189 -8.72 -3.10 -5.42
N PRO A 190 -9.60 -4.11 -5.64
CA PRO A 190 -9.21 -5.50 -5.53
C PRO A 190 -8.01 -5.83 -6.43
N ARG A 191 -7.01 -6.53 -5.87
CA ARG A 191 -5.74 -6.86 -6.56
C ARG A 191 -4.93 -5.61 -6.94
N ASN A 192 -4.88 -4.62 -6.05
CA ASN A 192 -4.07 -3.41 -6.24
C ASN A 192 -2.58 -3.73 -6.28
N TYR A 193 -2.06 -3.97 -7.48
CA TYR A 193 -0.65 -4.29 -7.70
C TYR A 193 0.30 -3.23 -7.12
N HIS A 194 -0.07 -1.94 -7.17
CA HIS A 194 0.80 -0.88 -6.68
C HIS A 194 0.85 -0.82 -5.15
N ALA A 195 -0.29 -1.01 -4.48
CA ALA A 195 -0.33 -1.14 -3.02
C ALA A 195 0.46 -2.38 -2.54
N TRP A 196 0.30 -3.51 -3.23
CA TRP A 196 1.07 -4.73 -2.95
C TRP A 196 2.58 -4.58 -3.23
N SER A 197 2.94 -3.87 -4.31
CA SER A 197 4.35 -3.51 -4.56
C SER A 197 4.92 -2.59 -3.48
N HIS A 198 4.10 -1.69 -2.92
CA HIS A 198 4.49 -0.86 -1.79
C HIS A 198 4.61 -1.67 -0.49
N TYR A 199 3.72 -2.64 -0.26
CA TYR A 199 3.86 -3.61 0.84
C TYR A 199 5.19 -4.36 0.80
N HIS A 200 5.62 -4.81 -0.39
CA HIS A 200 6.95 -5.40 -0.56
C HIS A 200 8.07 -4.44 -0.14
N PHE A 201 8.00 -3.17 -0.55
CA PHE A 201 8.97 -2.16 -0.13
C PHE A 201 9.01 -2.00 1.39
N VAL A 202 7.85 -1.95 2.06
CA VAL A 202 7.77 -1.85 3.53
C VAL A 202 8.39 -3.08 4.20
N VAL A 203 8.04 -4.29 3.75
CA VAL A 203 8.60 -5.55 4.26
C VAL A 203 10.12 -5.60 4.07
N GLN A 204 10.63 -5.12 2.94
CA GLN A 204 12.07 -5.03 2.69
C GLN A 204 12.75 -4.05 3.66
N CYS A 205 12.13 -2.90 3.96
CA CYS A 205 12.65 -1.97 4.97
C CYS A 205 12.69 -2.63 6.36
N ILE A 206 11.64 -3.36 6.76
CA ILE A 206 11.61 -4.11 8.03
C ILE A 206 12.75 -5.14 8.05
N HIS A 207 12.93 -5.89 6.97
CA HIS A 207 13.99 -6.88 6.86
C HIS A 207 15.39 -6.26 6.99
N THR A 208 15.65 -5.15 6.31
CA THR A 208 16.92 -4.41 6.43
C THR A 208 17.16 -3.92 7.87
N SER A 209 16.12 -3.42 8.55
CA SER A 209 16.20 -3.01 9.96
C SER A 209 16.43 -4.18 10.92
N LEU A 210 15.91 -5.38 10.62
CA LEU A 210 16.21 -6.59 11.38
C LEU A 210 17.68 -7.00 11.28
N ARG A 211 18.29 -6.85 10.09
CA ARG A 211 19.71 -7.18 9.88
C ARG A 211 20.67 -6.32 10.71
N SER A 212 20.30 -5.07 10.98
CA SER A 212 21.10 -4.12 11.75
C SER A 212 20.81 -4.16 13.26
N SER A 213 19.80 -4.90 13.71
CA SER A 213 19.39 -4.97 15.12
C SER A 213 19.61 -6.35 15.73
N HIS A 214 19.76 -6.38 17.06
CA HIS A 214 19.83 -7.63 17.83
C HIS A 214 18.42 -8.10 18.23
N PRO A 215 18.11 -9.42 18.24
CA PRO A 215 16.77 -9.92 18.50
C PRO A 215 16.12 -9.48 19.82
N ALA A 216 16.92 -9.31 20.87
CA ALA A 216 16.43 -8.92 22.19
C ALA A 216 15.81 -7.52 22.24
N ASP A 217 16.26 -6.62 21.36
CA ASP A 217 15.92 -5.18 21.42
C ASP A 217 15.22 -4.69 20.15
N SER A 218 14.96 -5.57 19.17
CA SER A 218 14.43 -5.17 17.87
C SER A 218 12.91 -4.94 17.91
N PRO A 219 12.43 -3.69 17.74
CA PRO A 219 11.00 -3.42 17.65
C PRO A 219 10.38 -3.94 16.34
N TYR A 220 11.21 -4.28 15.36
CA TYR A 220 10.81 -4.75 14.04
C TYR A 220 10.38 -6.22 14.02
N LEU A 221 10.89 -7.03 14.95
CA LEU A 221 10.57 -8.45 15.02
C LEU A 221 9.09 -8.73 15.32
N PRO A 222 8.49 -8.17 16.39
CA PRO A 222 7.06 -8.37 16.66
C PRO A 222 6.19 -7.75 15.55
N LEU A 223 6.59 -6.61 15.01
CA LEU A 223 5.89 -5.95 13.91
C LEU A 223 5.85 -6.83 12.66
N PHE A 224 6.98 -7.40 12.27
CA PHE A 224 7.06 -8.32 11.14
C PHE A 224 6.15 -9.55 11.33
N ALA A 225 6.11 -10.11 12.54
CA ALA A 225 5.21 -11.21 12.86
C ALA A 225 3.72 -10.83 12.73
N VAL A 226 3.35 -9.63 13.21
CA VAL A 226 1.99 -9.09 13.07
C VAL A 226 1.62 -8.92 11.59
N GLU A 227 2.50 -8.34 10.78
CA GLU A 227 2.25 -8.14 9.34
C GLU A 227 2.10 -9.47 8.59
N PHE A 228 2.92 -10.48 8.90
CA PHE A 228 2.75 -11.81 8.32
C PHE A 228 1.40 -12.44 8.69
N LEU A 229 0.97 -12.32 9.94
CA LEU A 229 -0.34 -12.83 10.38
C LEU A 229 -1.51 -12.05 9.78
N LYS A 230 -1.38 -10.74 9.55
CA LYS A 230 -2.37 -9.95 8.81
C LYS A 230 -2.47 -10.43 7.36
N LEU A 231 -1.34 -10.64 6.69
CA LEU A 231 -1.32 -11.16 5.31
C LEU A 231 -1.94 -12.57 5.22
N ARG A 232 -1.63 -13.45 6.17
CA ARG A 232 -2.23 -14.78 6.25
C ARG A 232 -3.76 -14.71 6.38
N ARG A 233 -4.27 -13.84 7.25
CA ARG A 233 -5.72 -13.57 7.40
C ARG A 233 -6.32 -13.00 6.12
N TRP A 234 -5.63 -12.05 5.48
CA TRP A 234 -6.08 -11.44 4.23
C TRP A 234 -6.30 -12.48 3.12
N ILE A 235 -5.37 -13.43 2.94
CA ILE A 235 -5.51 -14.49 1.94
C ILE A 235 -6.77 -15.34 2.22
N GLY A 236 -7.09 -15.59 3.49
CA GLY A 236 -8.29 -16.32 3.89
C GLY A 236 -9.60 -15.61 3.57
N SER A 237 -9.63 -14.27 3.64
CA SER A 237 -10.81 -13.47 3.28
C SER A 237 -10.85 -13.05 1.81
N HIS A 238 -9.72 -13.10 1.09
CA HIS A 238 -9.58 -12.68 -0.31
C HIS A 238 -8.98 -13.81 -1.15
N VAL A 239 -9.69 -14.93 -1.21
CA VAL A 239 -9.19 -16.18 -1.83
C VAL A 239 -8.75 -16.06 -3.29
N SER A 240 -9.23 -15.05 -4.04
CA SER A 240 -8.84 -14.76 -5.43
C SER A 240 -7.67 -13.78 -5.59
N ASP A 241 -7.07 -13.30 -4.49
CA ASP A 241 -5.96 -12.35 -4.54
C ASP A 241 -4.61 -13.06 -4.72
N HIS A 242 -4.24 -13.25 -6.00
CA HIS A 242 -2.95 -13.82 -6.37
C HIS A 242 -1.76 -12.97 -5.91
N SER A 243 -1.92 -11.65 -5.78
CA SER A 243 -0.86 -10.76 -5.33
C SER A 243 -0.55 -10.99 -3.85
N ALA A 244 -1.57 -11.10 -3.01
CA ALA A 244 -1.41 -11.44 -1.59
C ALA A 244 -0.68 -12.78 -1.40
N VAL A 245 -1.09 -13.82 -2.15
CA VAL A 245 -0.44 -15.13 -2.14
C VAL A 245 1.02 -15.03 -2.56
N HIS A 246 1.31 -14.30 -3.64
CA HIS A 246 2.67 -14.09 -4.11
C HIS A 246 3.53 -13.43 -3.02
N HIS A 247 3.06 -12.34 -2.41
CA HIS A 247 3.78 -11.67 -1.33
C HIS A 247 4.01 -12.57 -0.11
N SER A 248 3.04 -13.42 0.24
CA SER A 248 3.21 -14.38 1.35
C SER A 248 4.31 -15.39 1.05
N CYS A 249 4.32 -15.98 -0.14
CA CYS A 249 5.37 -16.92 -0.55
C CYS A 249 6.75 -16.26 -0.58
N SER A 250 6.79 -15.03 -1.08
CA SER A 250 8.01 -14.24 -1.19
C SER A 250 8.55 -13.86 0.21
N ILE A 251 7.69 -13.54 1.19
CA ILE A 251 8.07 -13.37 2.60
C ILE A 251 8.60 -14.67 3.21
N ILE A 252 7.91 -15.80 2.98
CA ILE A 252 8.36 -17.09 3.52
C ILE A 252 9.74 -17.45 2.98
N SER A 253 9.97 -17.24 1.68
CA SER A 253 11.29 -17.45 1.07
C SER A 253 12.38 -16.58 1.72
N LEU A 254 12.05 -15.33 2.04
CA LEU A 254 12.96 -14.42 2.74
C LEU A 254 13.25 -14.92 4.16
N LEU A 255 12.21 -15.36 4.87
CA LEU A 255 12.33 -15.88 6.23
C LEU A 255 13.12 -17.18 6.31
N GLN A 256 13.04 -18.03 5.29
CA GLN A 256 13.82 -19.26 5.22
C GLN A 256 15.24 -19.03 4.72
N SER A 257 15.54 -17.83 4.20
CA SER A 257 16.90 -17.50 3.78
C SER A 257 17.84 -17.42 4.99
N SER A 258 19.12 -17.74 4.77
CA SER A 258 20.16 -17.63 5.79
C SER A 258 20.56 -16.19 6.11
N GLU A 259 19.76 -15.19 5.70
CA GLU A 259 20.07 -13.77 5.88
C GLU A 259 19.80 -13.24 7.30
N LEU A 260 18.95 -13.94 8.07
CA LEU A 260 18.59 -13.59 9.44
C LEU A 260 18.77 -14.77 10.42
N PRO A 261 19.98 -15.38 10.52
CA PRO A 261 20.19 -16.60 11.29
C PRO A 261 19.84 -16.43 12.78
N GLN A 262 20.10 -15.25 13.35
CA GLN A 262 19.80 -14.93 14.74
C GLN A 262 18.30 -14.83 15.06
N TYR A 263 17.46 -14.66 14.04
CA TYR A 263 16.01 -14.58 14.20
C TYR A 263 15.28 -15.89 13.87
N GLN A 264 15.97 -16.87 13.28
CA GLN A 264 15.37 -18.15 12.88
C GLN A 264 14.60 -18.89 14.00
N PRO A 265 15.09 -18.93 15.26
CA PRO A 265 14.33 -19.57 16.33
C PRO A 265 12.95 -18.96 16.58
N VAL A 266 12.76 -17.67 16.25
CA VAL A 266 11.51 -16.93 16.43
C VAL A 266 10.68 -16.91 15.15
N LEU A 267 11.33 -16.74 13.98
CA LEU A 267 10.66 -16.64 12.69
C LEU A 267 10.27 -18.00 12.09
N GLY A 268 10.99 -19.07 12.42
CA GLY A 268 10.66 -20.44 11.98
C GLY A 268 9.24 -20.86 12.39
N PRO A 269 8.88 -20.79 13.68
CA PRO A 269 7.52 -21.12 14.13
C PRO A 269 6.40 -20.27 13.50
N LEU A 270 6.73 -19.06 13.02
CA LEU A 270 5.76 -18.18 12.36
C LEU A 270 5.37 -18.70 10.97
N VAL A 271 6.32 -19.29 10.24
CA VAL A 271 6.08 -19.90 8.91
C VAL A 271 5.55 -21.33 9.02
N ASP A 272 5.56 -21.92 10.21
CA ASP A 272 4.98 -23.23 10.45
C ASP A 272 3.47 -23.23 10.18
N GLY A 273 2.99 -24.35 9.65
CA GLY A 273 1.58 -24.55 9.33
C GLY A 273 1.08 -23.73 8.13
N HIS A 274 1.95 -23.08 7.36
CA HIS A 274 1.54 -22.40 6.12
C HIS A 274 1.05 -23.39 5.05
N PHE A 275 1.66 -24.58 4.99
CA PHE A 275 1.16 -25.69 4.17
C PHE A 275 -0.26 -26.10 4.59
N GLU A 276 -0.51 -26.29 5.90
CA GLU A 276 -1.84 -26.65 6.41
C GLU A 276 -2.87 -25.55 6.13
N HIS A 277 -2.45 -24.29 6.20
CA HIS A 277 -3.29 -23.15 5.83
C HIS A 277 -3.68 -23.18 4.36
N ALA A 278 -2.70 -23.31 3.45
CA ALA A 278 -2.95 -23.39 2.01
C ALA A 278 -3.83 -24.60 1.67
N LEU A 279 -3.57 -25.76 2.29
CA LEU A 279 -4.34 -26.98 2.09
C LEU A 279 -5.78 -26.82 2.57
N GLY A 280 -6.00 -26.23 3.75
CA GLY A 280 -7.33 -25.96 4.29
C GLY A 280 -8.14 -25.00 3.42
N LEU A 281 -7.49 -23.97 2.86
CA LEU A 281 -8.11 -23.05 1.92
C LEU A 281 -8.47 -23.75 0.60
N VAL A 282 -7.59 -24.57 0.03
CA VAL A 282 -7.90 -25.36 -1.17
C VAL A 282 -9.07 -26.31 -0.92
N ALA A 283 -9.13 -26.95 0.25
CA ALA A 283 -10.23 -27.82 0.61
C ALA A 283 -11.58 -27.08 0.74
N SER A 284 -11.54 -25.84 1.23
CA SER A 284 -12.73 -25.00 1.42
C SER A 284 -13.19 -24.30 0.12
N PHE A 285 -12.25 -23.93 -0.74
CA PHE A 285 -12.47 -23.11 -1.93
C PHE A 285 -11.74 -23.66 -3.17
N PRO A 286 -12.04 -24.91 -3.59
CA PRO A 286 -11.27 -25.62 -4.62
C PRO A 286 -11.33 -25.01 -6.02
N SER A 287 -12.27 -24.11 -6.29
CA SER A 287 -12.42 -23.42 -7.59
C SER A 287 -11.42 -22.27 -7.80
N HIS A 288 -10.66 -21.87 -6.78
CA HIS A 288 -9.77 -20.70 -6.85
C HIS A 288 -8.33 -21.11 -7.17
N GLU A 289 -7.86 -20.81 -8.39
CA GLU A 289 -6.52 -21.17 -8.88
C GLU A 289 -5.39 -20.57 -8.01
N SER A 290 -5.58 -19.37 -7.48
CA SER A 290 -4.69 -18.70 -6.52
C SER A 290 -4.32 -19.60 -5.33
N LEU A 291 -5.28 -20.32 -4.77
CA LEU A 291 -5.05 -21.19 -3.61
C LEU A 291 -4.28 -22.45 -3.99
N TRP A 292 -4.51 -23.00 -5.18
CA TRP A 292 -3.69 -24.09 -5.70
C TRP A 292 -2.26 -23.64 -5.96
N MET A 293 -2.06 -22.41 -6.46
CA MET A 293 -0.72 -21.82 -6.61
C MET A 293 -0.07 -21.59 -5.25
N TYR A 294 -0.82 -21.15 -4.24
CA TYR A 294 -0.34 -21.04 -2.87
C TYR A 294 0.15 -22.39 -2.36
N LEU A 295 -0.68 -23.44 -2.45
CA LEU A 295 -0.33 -24.80 -2.04
C LEU A 295 0.93 -25.31 -2.75
N ARG A 296 1.06 -25.10 -4.07
CA ARG A 296 2.27 -25.44 -4.82
C ARG A 296 3.50 -24.73 -4.28
N ALA A 297 3.41 -23.42 -4.08
CA ALA A 297 4.50 -22.63 -3.54
C ALA A 297 4.91 -23.11 -2.14
N THR A 298 3.95 -23.54 -1.30
CA THR A 298 4.27 -24.09 0.03
C THR A 298 5.13 -25.34 -0.01
N ILE A 299 4.89 -26.22 -0.98
CA ILE A 299 5.66 -27.44 -1.20
C ILE A 299 7.04 -27.09 -1.74
N THR A 300 7.12 -26.18 -2.72
CA THR A 300 8.40 -25.75 -3.32
C THR A 300 9.31 -25.06 -2.30
N LEU A 301 8.76 -24.27 -1.39
CA LEU A 301 9.49 -23.61 -0.30
C LEU A 301 9.96 -24.58 0.80
N SER A 302 9.62 -25.87 0.72
CA SER A 302 10.08 -26.90 1.67
C SER A 302 10.73 -28.09 0.95
N PRO A 303 11.87 -27.92 0.26
CA PRO A 303 12.46 -28.97 -0.58
C PRO A 303 12.71 -30.28 0.17
N ALA A 304 13.18 -30.20 1.42
CA ALA A 304 13.47 -31.37 2.25
C ALA A 304 12.23 -32.24 2.55
N ASN A 305 11.03 -31.64 2.55
CA ASN A 305 9.77 -32.32 2.87
C ASN A 305 8.82 -32.38 1.67
N ALA A 306 9.27 -31.99 0.47
CA ALA A 306 8.41 -31.76 -0.68
C ALA A 306 7.57 -32.99 -1.05
N ASN A 307 8.18 -34.18 -1.09
CA ASN A 307 7.50 -35.45 -1.42
C ASN A 307 6.41 -35.81 -0.40
N THR A 308 6.75 -35.68 0.89
CA THR A 308 5.81 -35.93 2.00
C THR A 308 4.62 -34.97 1.94
N LEU A 309 4.88 -33.67 1.73
CA LEU A 309 3.85 -32.64 1.65
C LEU A 309 2.97 -32.81 0.40
N ALA A 310 3.57 -33.15 -0.75
CA ALA A 310 2.84 -33.40 -1.98
C ALA A 310 1.91 -34.63 -1.85
N SER A 311 2.42 -35.73 -1.30
CA SER A 311 1.63 -36.94 -1.00
C SER A 311 0.47 -36.64 -0.04
N LYS A 312 0.72 -35.86 1.00
CA LYS A 312 -0.31 -35.39 1.94
C LYS A 312 -1.36 -34.51 1.25
N ALA A 313 -0.94 -33.60 0.37
CA ALA A 313 -1.86 -32.76 -0.39
C ALA A 313 -2.75 -33.58 -1.34
N ILE A 314 -2.18 -34.53 -2.08
CA ILE A 314 -2.93 -35.39 -3.02
C ILE A 314 -3.98 -36.22 -2.28
N SER A 315 -3.61 -36.84 -1.15
CA SER A 315 -4.53 -37.64 -0.34
C SER A 315 -5.66 -36.79 0.24
N ARG A 316 -5.36 -35.61 0.80
CA ARG A 316 -6.36 -34.73 1.41
C ARG A 316 -7.28 -34.03 0.41
N THR A 317 -6.82 -33.85 -0.83
CA THR A 317 -7.63 -33.27 -1.91
C THR A 317 -8.29 -34.32 -2.79
N THR A 318 -8.26 -35.61 -2.43
CA THR A 318 -8.76 -36.70 -3.29
C THR A 318 -10.23 -36.60 -3.66
N ALA A 319 -11.06 -35.98 -2.82
CA ALA A 319 -12.49 -35.78 -3.08
C ALA A 319 -12.78 -34.51 -3.90
N LEU A 320 -11.77 -33.69 -4.19
CA LEU A 320 -11.91 -32.43 -4.92
C LEU A 320 -11.76 -32.67 -6.43
N ASP A 321 -12.80 -33.16 -7.10
CA ASP A 321 -12.74 -33.39 -8.54
C ASP A 321 -12.77 -32.08 -9.34
N GLY A 322 -11.90 -31.95 -10.35
CA GLY A 322 -11.87 -30.79 -11.23
C GLY A 322 -10.53 -30.51 -11.93
N PRO A 323 -10.51 -29.57 -12.89
CA PRO A 323 -9.34 -29.28 -13.71
C PRO A 323 -8.14 -28.74 -12.91
N LEU A 324 -8.39 -27.98 -11.82
CA LEU A 324 -7.31 -27.43 -11.00
C LEU A 324 -6.58 -28.50 -10.19
N ARG A 325 -7.31 -29.48 -9.62
CA ARG A 325 -6.69 -30.65 -8.99
C ARG A 325 -5.90 -31.47 -9.99
N GLN A 326 -6.44 -31.72 -11.19
CA GLN A 326 -5.73 -32.45 -12.24
C GLN A 326 -4.42 -31.75 -12.63
N LYS A 327 -4.45 -30.41 -12.80
CA LYS A 327 -3.25 -29.59 -13.01
C LYS A 327 -2.27 -29.72 -11.85
N PHE A 328 -2.72 -29.70 -10.61
CA PHE A 328 -1.88 -29.87 -9.43
C PHE A 328 -1.19 -31.24 -9.41
N VAL A 329 -1.93 -32.33 -9.58
CA VAL A 329 -1.38 -33.70 -9.60
C VAL A 329 -0.40 -33.88 -10.77
N SER A 330 -0.72 -33.32 -11.95
CA SER A 330 0.18 -33.32 -13.10
C SER A 330 1.47 -32.57 -12.80
N TRP A 331 1.37 -31.39 -12.16
CA TRP A 331 2.53 -30.63 -11.73
C TRP A 331 3.43 -31.41 -10.75
N VAL A 332 2.86 -32.04 -9.71
CA VAL A 332 3.63 -32.87 -8.76
C VAL A 332 4.44 -33.94 -9.50
N LYS A 333 3.79 -34.69 -10.40
CA LYS A 333 4.44 -35.73 -11.23
C LYS A 333 5.54 -35.15 -12.11
N PHE A 334 5.29 -34.02 -12.76
CA PHE A 334 6.25 -33.37 -13.65
C PHE A 334 7.50 -32.89 -12.90
N THR A 335 7.33 -32.36 -11.69
CA THR A 335 8.46 -31.86 -10.89
C THR A 335 9.35 -32.94 -10.27
N GLY A 336 9.00 -34.23 -10.41
CA GLY A 336 9.74 -35.32 -9.76
C GLY A 336 9.64 -35.30 -8.23
N ILE A 337 8.71 -34.50 -7.68
CA ILE A 337 8.37 -34.49 -6.26
C ILE A 337 7.46 -35.70 -6.03
N SER A 338 8.04 -36.89 -5.85
CA SER A 338 7.32 -38.16 -5.62
C SER A 338 7.52 -38.69 -4.22
#